data_AF-A0A975AJU7-F1
#
_entry.id   AF-A0A975AJU7-F1
#
_cell.length_a   1.000
_cell.length_b   1.000
_cell.length_c   1.000
_cell.angle_alpha   90.00
_cell.angle_beta   90.00
_cell.angle_gamma   90.00
#
_symmetry.space_group_name_H-M   'P 1'
#
loop_
_entity.id
_entity.type
_entity.pdbx_description
1 polymer ?
#
loop_
_entity_poly.entity_id
_entity_poly.type
_entity_poly.pdbx_seq_one_letter_code
_entity_poly.pdbx_strand_id
1 'polypeptide(L)'
;MQPQREVEGELMGVFRTLTALILLLLILGGLGWRYFSGLESVAGNGLALQHSRLLNVLGMARSQWLSQGQPGEIMLQWAGDGGRSVVKMSKGGWPVPDEASADGCARLWQALLSVKPESGLVSTDYSVEADICSFTTHDGDRLEYSLLSGKLLLASQE
;
A
#
# COMPACT_ATOMS: atom_id res chain seq x y z
N MET A 1 61.01 38.77 -13.33
CA MET A 1 60.55 37.41 -13.70
C MET A 1 60.32 36.60 -12.43
N GLN A 2 59.14 36.64 -11.80
CA GLN A 2 58.74 35.76 -10.67
C GLN A 2 57.20 35.51 -10.47
N PRO A 3 56.26 35.67 -11.43
CA PRO A 3 54.84 35.33 -11.16
C PRO A 3 54.45 33.86 -11.43
N GLN A 4 55.35 33.01 -11.95
CA GLN A 4 54.96 31.66 -12.41
C GLN A 4 54.87 30.58 -11.31
N ARG A 5 55.49 30.76 -10.14
CA ARG A 5 55.54 29.70 -9.10
C ARG A 5 54.35 29.68 -8.13
N GLU A 6 53.61 30.79 -7.97
CA GLU A 6 52.42 30.80 -7.10
C GLU A 6 51.23 30.09 -7.76
N VAL A 7 51.13 30.15 -9.09
CA VAL A 7 50.02 29.55 -9.84
C VAL A 7 50.06 28.01 -9.83
N GLU A 8 51.25 27.40 -9.80
CA GLU A 8 51.40 25.93 -9.76
C GLU A 8 51.00 25.32 -8.40
N GLY A 9 51.32 26.00 -7.29
CA GLY A 9 50.93 25.55 -5.94
C GLY A 9 49.44 25.67 -5.69
N GLU A 10 48.82 26.74 -6.19
CA GLU A 10 47.37 26.96 -6.08
C GLU A 10 46.57 25.97 -6.95
N LEU A 11 47.07 25.65 -8.16
CA LEU A 11 46.49 24.60 -9.01
C LEU A 11 46.49 23.24 -8.30
N MET A 12 47.60 22.83 -7.67
CA MET A 12 47.69 21.54 -6.97
C MET A 12 46.73 21.44 -5.78
N GLY A 13 46.52 22.54 -5.05
CA GLY A 13 45.56 22.60 -3.94
C GLY A 13 44.10 22.44 -4.40
N VAL A 14 43.76 23.03 -5.54
CA VAL A 14 42.44 22.94 -6.15
C VAL A 14 42.18 21.53 -6.71
N PHE A 15 43.16 20.91 -7.36
CA PHE A 15 43.05 19.52 -7.84
C PHE A 15 42.80 18.52 -6.70
N ARG A 16 43.46 18.70 -5.54
CA ARG A 16 43.25 17.84 -4.37
C ARG A 16 41.82 17.96 -3.83
N THR A 17 41.31 19.19 -3.74
CA THR A 17 39.94 19.46 -3.25
C THR A 17 38.89 18.90 -4.22
N LEU A 18 39.07 19.10 -5.54
CA LEU A 18 38.21 18.55 -6.58
C LEU A 18 38.15 17.02 -6.50
N THR A 19 39.30 16.36 -6.36
CA THR A 19 39.36 14.89 -6.29
C THR A 19 38.64 14.36 -5.04
N ALA A 20 38.83 15.00 -3.88
CA ALA A 20 38.13 14.62 -2.65
C ALA A 20 36.61 14.80 -2.77
N LEU A 21 36.16 15.87 -3.44
CA LEU A 21 34.74 16.17 -3.63
C LEU A 21 34.07 15.17 -4.58
N ILE A 22 34.77 14.77 -5.64
CA ILE A 22 34.30 13.72 -6.57
C ILE A 22 34.21 12.37 -5.83
N LEU A 23 35.21 12.01 -5.03
CA LEU A 23 35.18 10.77 -4.24
C LEU A 23 34.02 10.76 -3.24
N LEU A 24 33.78 11.89 -2.55
CA LEU A 24 32.64 12.03 -1.64
C LEU A 24 31.31 11.87 -2.38
N LEU A 25 31.16 12.49 -3.56
CA LEU A 25 29.96 12.36 -4.39
C LEU A 25 29.75 10.93 -4.89
N LEU A 26 30.82 10.20 -5.23
CA LEU A 26 30.73 8.79 -5.61
C LEU A 26 30.30 7.91 -4.44
N ILE A 27 30.81 8.18 -3.23
CA ILE A 27 30.39 7.46 -2.01
C ILE A 27 28.91 7.75 -1.71
N LEU A 28 28.50 9.02 -1.73
CA LEU A 28 27.10 9.40 -1.50
C LEU A 28 26.17 8.87 -2.58
N GLY A 29 26.59 8.88 -3.84
CA GLY A 29 25.83 8.32 -4.95
C GLY A 29 25.68 6.79 -4.84
N GLY A 30 26.76 6.09 -4.50
CA GLY A 30 26.73 4.64 -4.27
C GLY A 30 25.87 4.24 -3.07
N LEU A 31 25.97 4.98 -1.97
CA LEU A 31 25.12 4.80 -0.78
C LEU A 31 23.66 5.12 -1.10
N GLY A 32 23.40 6.21 -1.81
CA GLY A 32 22.07 6.58 -2.29
C GLY A 32 21.46 5.45 -3.12
N TRP A 33 22.16 4.96 -4.14
CA TRP A 33 21.69 3.86 -4.98
C TRP A 33 21.36 2.61 -4.15
N ARG A 34 22.28 2.20 -3.26
CA ARG A 34 22.12 1.02 -2.39
C ARG A 34 20.93 1.13 -1.43
N TYR A 35 20.65 2.33 -0.93
CA TYR A 35 19.60 2.58 0.05
C TYR A 35 18.24 2.76 -0.62
N PHE A 36 18.17 3.48 -1.74
CA PHE A 36 16.94 3.67 -2.51
C PHE A 36 16.44 2.35 -3.13
N SER A 37 17.33 1.48 -3.61
CA SER A 37 16.93 0.14 -4.09
C SER A 37 16.37 -0.78 -2.99
N GLY A 38 16.56 -0.44 -1.71
CA GLY A 38 16.00 -1.19 -0.58
C GLY A 38 14.57 -0.76 -0.22
N LEU A 39 14.19 0.47 -0.57
CA LEU A 39 12.90 1.06 -0.18
C LEU A 39 11.72 0.54 -1.03
N GLU A 40 11.95 0.17 -2.30
CA GLU A 40 10.92 -0.46 -3.15
C GLU A 40 10.42 -1.80 -2.57
N SER A 41 11.26 -2.52 -1.80
CA SER A 41 10.86 -3.78 -1.15
C SER A 41 9.93 -3.61 0.06
N VAL A 42 9.73 -2.38 0.55
CA VAL A 42 8.85 -2.11 1.71
C VAL A 42 7.38 -2.01 1.27
N ALA A 43 7.11 -1.63 0.02
CA ALA A 43 5.75 -1.52 -0.51
C ALA A 43 5.10 -2.89 -0.76
N GLY A 44 5.83 -3.85 -1.36
CA GLY A 44 5.34 -5.23 -1.56
C GLY A 44 5.06 -6.00 -0.26
N ASN A 45 5.82 -5.70 0.81
CA ASN A 45 5.51 -6.21 2.15
C ASN A 45 4.26 -5.57 2.76
N GLY A 46 3.91 -4.35 2.34
CA GLY A 46 2.71 -3.64 2.77
C GLY A 46 1.42 -4.32 2.30
N LEU A 47 1.35 -4.79 1.04
CA LEU A 47 0.15 -5.43 0.53
C LEU A 47 -0.06 -6.83 1.13
N ALA A 48 1.01 -7.61 1.34
CA ALA A 48 0.92 -8.89 2.04
C ALA A 48 0.45 -8.71 3.51
N LEU A 49 0.91 -7.65 4.18
CA LEU A 49 0.44 -7.28 5.51
C LEU A 49 -1.04 -6.86 5.49
N GLN A 50 -1.46 -6.08 4.49
CA GLN A 50 -2.87 -5.71 4.30
C GLN A 50 -3.74 -6.94 4.03
N HIS A 51 -3.29 -7.89 3.20
CA HIS A 51 -3.98 -9.15 2.96
C HIS A 51 -4.20 -9.92 4.27
N SER A 52 -3.15 -10.11 5.08
CA SER A 52 -3.28 -10.84 6.36
C SER A 52 -4.24 -10.15 7.33
N ARG A 53 -4.18 -8.81 7.44
CA ARG A 53 -5.13 -8.03 8.24
C ARG A 53 -6.56 -8.23 7.75
N LEU A 54 -6.76 -8.19 6.44
CA LEU A 54 -8.07 -8.31 5.82
C LEU A 54 -8.69 -9.71 6.04
N LEU A 55 -7.90 -10.78 5.98
CA LEU A 55 -8.39 -12.12 6.33
C LEU A 55 -8.86 -12.19 7.79
N ASN A 56 -8.11 -11.60 8.72
CA ASN A 56 -8.50 -11.54 10.13
C ASN A 56 -9.78 -10.72 10.32
N VAL A 57 -9.87 -9.57 9.66
CA VAL A 57 -11.05 -8.71 9.62
C VAL A 57 -12.28 -9.47 9.12
N LEU A 58 -12.17 -10.14 7.97
CA LEU A 58 -13.28 -10.90 7.38
C LEU A 58 -13.71 -12.06 8.28
N GLY A 59 -12.75 -12.75 8.91
CA GLY A 59 -13.03 -13.79 9.91
C GLY A 59 -13.80 -13.25 11.11
N MET A 60 -13.39 -12.09 11.63
CA MET A 60 -14.07 -11.40 12.73
C MET A 60 -15.48 -10.94 12.33
N ALA A 61 -15.62 -10.29 11.18
CA ALA A 61 -16.90 -9.83 10.63
C ALA A 61 -17.90 -10.98 10.50
N ARG A 62 -17.45 -12.11 9.93
CA ARG A 62 -18.27 -13.31 9.77
C ARG A 62 -18.63 -13.94 11.12
N SER A 63 -17.70 -13.98 12.07
CA SER A 63 -17.98 -14.47 13.43
C SER A 63 -19.05 -13.63 14.14
N GLN A 64 -18.93 -12.29 14.06
CA GLN A 64 -19.92 -11.37 14.60
C GLN A 64 -21.29 -11.56 13.94
N TRP A 65 -21.33 -11.66 12.61
CA TRP A 65 -22.55 -11.92 11.85
C TRP A 65 -23.23 -13.25 12.27
N LEU A 66 -22.46 -14.32 12.43
CA LEU A 66 -22.99 -15.60 12.93
C LEU A 66 -23.53 -15.48 14.35
N SER A 67 -22.82 -14.77 15.24
CA SER A 67 -23.23 -14.58 16.64
C SER A 67 -24.51 -13.75 16.79
N GLN A 68 -24.78 -12.84 15.83
CA GLN A 68 -25.93 -11.94 15.84
C GLN A 68 -27.16 -12.51 15.11
N GLY A 69 -27.11 -13.76 14.65
CA GLY A 69 -28.23 -14.39 13.96
C GLY A 69 -28.37 -13.98 12.49
N GLN A 70 -27.25 -13.70 11.83
CA GLN A 70 -27.17 -13.45 10.39
C GLN A 70 -27.92 -12.21 9.90
N PRO A 71 -27.74 -11.03 10.51
CA PRO A 71 -28.39 -9.81 10.07
C PRO A 71 -27.91 -9.37 8.68
N GLY A 72 -28.73 -8.58 7.98
CA GLY A 72 -28.35 -8.00 6.68
C GLY A 72 -27.28 -6.92 6.76
N GLU A 73 -27.05 -6.35 7.95
CA GLU A 73 -26.04 -5.33 8.24
C GLU A 73 -25.41 -5.63 9.59
N ILE A 74 -24.10 -5.38 9.71
CA ILE A 74 -23.37 -5.47 10.97
C ILE A 74 -22.61 -4.18 11.25
N MET A 75 -22.48 -3.83 12.52
CA MET A 75 -21.59 -2.77 12.96
C MET A 75 -20.24 -3.40 13.33
N LEU A 76 -19.24 -3.20 12.47
CA LEU A 76 -17.86 -3.58 12.75
C LEU A 76 -17.28 -2.61 13.79
N GLN A 77 -16.65 -3.17 14.83
CA GLN A 77 -15.96 -2.43 15.87
C GLN A 77 -14.50 -2.85 15.88
N TRP A 78 -13.60 -1.91 15.54
CA TRP A 78 -12.17 -2.17 15.45
C TRP A 78 -11.50 -2.08 16.83
N ALA A 79 -10.73 -3.11 17.17
CA ALA A 79 -9.92 -3.14 18.39
C ALA A 79 -8.66 -2.29 18.18
N GLY A 80 -8.72 -1.00 18.47
CA GLY A 80 -7.53 -0.13 18.48
C GLY A 80 -7.83 1.36 18.35
N ASP A 81 -8.69 1.75 17.40
CA ASP A 81 -9.05 3.15 17.10
C ASP A 81 -10.49 3.52 17.51
N GLY A 82 -11.30 2.53 17.91
CA GLY A 82 -12.72 2.73 18.23
C GLY A 82 -13.58 3.08 17.01
N GLY A 83 -13.05 2.88 15.80
CA GLY A 83 -13.78 3.09 14.56
C GLY A 83 -14.99 2.15 14.50
N ARG A 84 -16.16 2.74 14.23
CA ARG A 84 -17.39 2.00 13.99
C ARG A 84 -17.79 2.21 12.54
N SER A 85 -17.88 1.12 11.80
CA SER A 85 -18.38 1.14 10.41
C SER A 85 -19.53 0.15 10.29
N VAL A 86 -20.65 0.63 9.76
CA VAL A 86 -21.77 -0.23 9.38
C VAL A 86 -21.47 -0.79 7.99
N VAL A 87 -21.60 -2.09 7.82
CA VAL A 87 -21.35 -2.77 6.55
C VAL A 87 -22.48 -3.75 6.27
N LYS A 88 -22.96 -3.75 5.03
CA LYS A 88 -23.94 -4.72 4.54
C LYS A 88 -23.30 -6.09 4.39
N MET A 89 -24.09 -7.12 4.64
CA MET A 89 -23.65 -8.51 4.56
C MET A 89 -24.43 -9.25 3.47
N SER A 90 -23.72 -10.05 2.69
CA SER A 90 -24.35 -11.02 1.80
C SER A 90 -25.05 -12.12 2.60
N LYS A 91 -25.93 -12.87 1.94
CA LYS A 91 -26.53 -14.08 2.53
C LYS A 91 -25.49 -15.13 2.94
N GLY A 92 -24.28 -15.08 2.36
CA GLY A 92 -23.15 -15.93 2.72
C GLY A 92 -22.39 -15.49 3.97
N GLY A 93 -22.74 -14.34 4.55
CA GLY A 93 -22.07 -13.78 5.72
C GLY A 93 -20.78 -13.05 5.40
N TRP A 94 -20.71 -12.41 4.23
CA TRP A 94 -19.55 -11.66 3.76
C TRP A 94 -19.89 -10.19 3.57
N PRO A 95 -19.00 -9.25 3.95
CA PRO A 95 -19.17 -7.84 3.68
C PRO A 95 -19.37 -7.54 2.19
N VAL A 96 -20.37 -6.72 1.87
CA VAL A 96 -20.68 -6.29 0.49
C VAL A 96 -20.73 -4.77 0.39
N PRO A 97 -20.38 -4.19 -0.78
CA PRO A 97 -20.45 -2.77 -0.97
C PRO A 97 -21.91 -2.30 -0.99
N ASP A 98 -22.14 -1.05 -0.58
CA ASP A 98 -23.49 -0.46 -0.58
C ASP A 98 -24.05 -0.27 -1.99
N GLU A 99 -23.15 -0.11 -2.96
CA GLU A 99 -23.42 0.13 -4.37
C GLU A 99 -22.51 -0.74 -5.22
N ALA A 100 -23.06 -1.25 -6.32
CA ALA A 100 -22.35 -2.04 -7.34
C ALA A 100 -21.49 -1.12 -8.23
N SER A 101 -20.53 -0.42 -7.62
CA SER A 101 -19.67 0.57 -8.27
C SER A 101 -18.25 0.57 -7.70
N ALA A 102 -17.30 1.14 -8.45
CA ALA A 102 -15.95 1.36 -7.97
C ALA A 102 -15.92 2.15 -6.65
N ASP A 103 -16.78 3.18 -6.52
CA ASP A 103 -16.92 3.97 -5.30
C ASP A 103 -17.48 3.13 -4.13
N GLY A 104 -18.40 2.21 -4.40
CA GLY A 104 -18.92 1.27 -3.41
C GLY A 104 -17.82 0.33 -2.89
N CYS A 105 -16.99 -0.21 -3.78
CA CYS A 105 -15.82 -0.99 -3.38
C CYS A 105 -14.83 -0.16 -2.56
N ALA A 106 -14.55 1.09 -2.96
CA ALA A 106 -13.66 1.98 -2.20
C ALA A 106 -14.17 2.23 -0.77
N ARG A 107 -15.47 2.46 -0.60
CA ARG A 107 -16.09 2.60 0.72
C ARG A 107 -16.02 1.32 1.54
N LEU A 108 -16.25 0.16 0.91
CA LEU A 108 -16.08 -1.14 1.58
C LEU A 108 -14.63 -1.34 2.03
N TRP A 109 -13.66 -1.04 1.18
CA TRP A 109 -12.24 -1.13 1.52
C TRP A 109 -11.88 -0.23 2.70
N GLN A 110 -12.36 1.01 2.69
CA GLN A 110 -12.18 1.93 3.80
C GLN A 110 -12.82 1.40 5.09
N ALA A 111 -14.02 0.82 5.00
CA ALA A 111 -14.70 0.24 6.15
C ALA A 111 -13.92 -0.95 6.73
N LEU A 112 -13.41 -1.86 5.89
CA LEU A 112 -12.71 -3.09 6.32
C LEU A 112 -11.27 -2.85 6.79
N LEU A 113 -10.57 -1.88 6.21
CA LEU A 113 -9.16 -1.63 6.52
C LEU A 113 -8.95 -0.45 7.48
N SER A 114 -9.99 0.36 7.77
CA SER A 114 -9.89 1.66 8.45
C SER A 114 -8.84 2.61 7.84
N VAL A 115 -8.40 2.35 6.62
CA VAL A 115 -7.45 3.16 5.88
C VAL A 115 -8.22 3.82 4.76
N LYS A 116 -8.22 5.15 4.74
CA LYS A 116 -8.70 5.88 3.58
C LYS A 116 -7.64 5.68 2.48
N PRO A 117 -7.98 5.09 1.32
CA PRO A 117 -7.03 5.07 0.22
C PRO A 117 -6.69 6.51 -0.10
N GLU A 118 -5.43 6.92 0.13
CA GLU A 118 -5.00 8.25 -0.27
C GLU A 118 -5.22 8.38 -1.78
N SER A 119 -5.90 9.45 -2.16
CA SER A 119 -6.68 9.62 -3.39
C SER A 119 -5.87 9.63 -4.70
N GLY A 120 -4.63 9.15 -4.69
CA GLY A 120 -3.74 9.11 -5.85
C GLY A 120 -2.80 7.90 -5.92
N LEU A 121 -2.84 6.97 -4.96
CA LEU A 121 -1.91 5.82 -4.91
C LEU A 121 -2.58 4.46 -5.14
N VAL A 122 -3.90 4.45 -5.29
CA VAL A 122 -4.70 3.23 -5.39
C VAL A 122 -5.88 3.43 -6.34
N SER A 123 -6.10 2.49 -7.27
CA SER A 123 -7.32 2.40 -8.06
C SER A 123 -8.20 1.25 -7.56
N THR A 124 -9.49 1.53 -7.38
CA THR A 124 -10.50 0.50 -7.06
C THR A 124 -11.40 0.28 -8.27
N ASP A 125 -11.70 -0.98 -8.57
CA ASP A 125 -12.58 -1.36 -9.68
C ASP A 125 -13.59 -2.42 -9.22
N TYR A 126 -14.79 -2.40 -9.79
CA TYR A 126 -15.87 -3.33 -9.49
C TYR A 126 -16.26 -4.09 -10.75
N SER A 127 -16.12 -5.42 -10.71
CA SER A 127 -16.58 -6.30 -11.78
C SER A 127 -17.99 -6.80 -11.47
N VAL A 128 -18.96 -6.36 -12.27
CA VAL A 128 -20.38 -6.75 -12.14
C VAL A 128 -20.57 -8.23 -12.48
N GLU A 129 -19.94 -8.75 -13.55
CA GLU A 129 -20.12 -10.16 -13.93
C GLU A 129 -19.56 -11.14 -12.89
N ALA A 130 -18.49 -10.77 -12.20
CA ALA A 130 -17.80 -11.66 -11.27
C ALA A 130 -18.16 -11.42 -9.80
N ASP A 131 -18.88 -10.32 -9.48
CA ASP A 131 -19.10 -9.84 -8.11
C ASP A 131 -17.79 -9.73 -7.33
N ILE A 132 -16.81 -9.06 -7.95
CA ILE A 132 -15.46 -8.87 -7.41
C ILE A 132 -15.19 -7.38 -7.21
N CYS A 133 -14.76 -7.03 -6.00
CA CYS A 133 -14.10 -5.75 -5.73
C CYS A 133 -12.59 -5.94 -5.85
N SER A 134 -11.94 -5.15 -6.71
CA SER A 134 -10.49 -5.16 -6.87
C SER A 134 -9.87 -3.86 -6.33
N PHE A 135 -8.66 -3.99 -5.82
CA PHE A 135 -7.84 -2.93 -5.25
C PHE A 135 -6.45 -3.06 -5.86
N THR A 136 -6.01 -2.07 -6.62
CA THR A 136 -4.68 -2.06 -7.25
C THR A 136 -3.85 -0.92 -6.69
N THR A 137 -2.64 -1.23 -6.26
CA THR A 137 -1.66 -0.25 -5.78
C THR A 137 -0.91 0.38 -6.96
N HIS A 138 -0.25 1.51 -6.71
CA HIS A 138 0.63 2.16 -7.69
C HIS A 138 1.71 1.22 -8.26
N ASP A 139 2.17 0.25 -7.47
CA ASP A 139 3.22 -0.70 -7.88
C ASP A 139 2.69 -1.83 -8.77
N GLY A 140 1.39 -1.82 -9.11
CA GLY A 140 0.76 -2.80 -9.99
C GLY A 140 0.24 -4.05 -9.29
N ASP A 141 0.50 -4.19 -7.99
CA ASP A 141 -0.07 -5.28 -7.20
C ASP A 141 -1.59 -5.10 -7.06
N ARG A 142 -2.32 -6.19 -7.25
CA ARG A 142 -3.78 -6.22 -7.25
C ARG A 142 -4.28 -7.21 -6.20
N LEU A 143 -5.27 -6.78 -5.43
CA LEU A 143 -5.98 -7.57 -4.45
C LEU A 143 -7.44 -7.67 -4.89
N GLU A 144 -7.94 -8.89 -5.03
CA GLU A 144 -9.30 -9.16 -5.49
C GLU A 144 -10.10 -9.83 -4.39
N TYR A 145 -11.30 -9.31 -4.15
CA TYR A 145 -12.22 -9.80 -3.15
C TYR A 145 -13.53 -10.25 -3.79
N SER A 146 -13.85 -11.53 -3.64
CA SER A 146 -15.10 -12.13 -4.11
C SER A 146 -16.21 -11.91 -3.07
N LEU A 147 -17.24 -11.15 -3.45
CA LEU A 147 -18.37 -10.80 -2.58
C LEU A 147 -19.26 -12.00 -2.22
N LEU A 148 -19.29 -13.01 -3.09
CA LEU A 148 -20.03 -14.27 -2.90
C LEU A 148 -19.35 -15.22 -1.91
N SER A 149 -18.04 -15.39 -2.05
CA SER A 149 -17.30 -16.45 -1.34
C SER A 149 -16.46 -15.94 -0.18
N GLY A 150 -16.25 -14.62 -0.09
CA GLY A 150 -15.30 -14.01 0.84
C GLY A 150 -13.84 -14.30 0.52
N LYS A 151 -13.56 -14.91 -0.64
CA LYS A 151 -12.21 -15.27 -1.05
C LYS A 151 -11.41 -14.01 -1.40
N LEU A 152 -10.16 -14.01 -0.92
CA LEU A 152 -9.16 -13.01 -1.26
C LEU A 152 -8.08 -13.62 -2.14
N LEU A 153 -7.76 -12.92 -3.23
CA LEU A 153 -6.70 -13.27 -4.15
C LEU A 153 -5.72 -12.11 -4.22
N LEU A 154 -4.43 -12.45 -4.17
CA LEU A 154 -3.34 -11.51 -4.42
C LEU A 154 -2.79 -11.83 -5.81
N ALA A 155 -2.77 -10.84 -6.69
CA ALA A 155 -2.14 -10.91 -8.00
C ALA A 155 -1.04 -9.84 -8.03
N SER A 156 0.22 -10.26 -7.91
CA SER A 156 1.38 -9.39 -8.15
C SER A 156 1.74 -9.45 -9.64
N GLN A 157 2.12 -8.31 -10.22
CA GLN A 157 2.67 -8.29 -11.57
C GLN A 157 4.15 -8.72 -11.48
N GLU A 158 4.51 -9.84 -12.12
CA GLU A 158 5.91 -10.31 -12.25
C GLU A 158 6.71 -9.51 -13.28
#